data_AF-A0A4Q3YUT0-F1
#
_entry.id   AF-A0A4Q3YUT0-F1
#
_cell.length_a   1.000
_cell.length_b   1.000
_cell.length_c   1.000
_cell.angle_alpha   90.00
_cell.angle_beta   90.00
_cell.angle_gamma   90.00
#
_symmetry.space_group_name_H-M   'P 1'
#
loop_
_entity.id
_entity.type
_entity.pdbx_description
1 polymer ?
#
loop_
_entity_poly.entity_id
_entity_poly.type
_entity_poly.pdbx_seq_one_letter_code
_entity_poly.pdbx_strand_id
1 'polypeptide(L)'
;MALAGFGIVMIVIRAVSGGSAAAEPSAFFPATEQESSSIAVVSRSDGSQHAAFTGYDGPTKDKIYYAACTDSDCGSSPENWEKAVIDFPGAQKVQLAITSDGRPRLYVIAYAPSDRTNYNRIYSYGECDSGCTEAGNWRFVEAGASGDNLIGEVLALRTPSRTFVLDAQDRPRFIYTDANYIIEPDHYGAFLMSCDANCTDRANWTETDLALHSGYATESFSKPVLATSADGTIGVLANVYPFDEAGQKIKEGLYFYSCKADCTTRAGWTRAYVNEMGSGSYPSPGWDLAFTRDGKPRIAQFVGAGAERKDLSHELIYLWCDTECGKEESWNGSALGPGNGIGESPDLVLDDKGQPRIAMLTKHGEAALAACDEDCETSKPKWRFSIAEPIAAPMKERPQALPFHCDGEVWEAMMPSLSVEGDTATV
;
A
#
# COMPACT_ATOMS: atom_id res chain seq x y z
N MET A 1 0.83 0.94 27.21
CA MET A 1 0.12 -0.32 26.90
C MET A 1 0.28 -0.54 25.41
N ALA A 2 1.27 -1.33 25.00
CA ALA A 2 1.45 -1.74 23.62
C ALA A 2 0.64 -3.01 23.40
N LEU A 3 -0.32 -2.98 22.49
CA LEU A 3 -1.07 -4.15 22.04
C LEU A 3 -0.21 -4.87 21.02
N ALA A 4 0.47 -5.97 21.35
CA ALA A 4 1.34 -6.69 20.41
C ALA A 4 0.52 -7.75 19.67
N GLY A 5 0.52 -7.72 18.34
CA GLY A 5 0.08 -8.84 17.51
C GLY A 5 1.28 -9.26 16.67
N PHE A 6 1.84 -10.43 16.93
CA PHE A 6 3.01 -10.87 16.17
C PHE A 6 2.55 -11.41 14.82
N GLY A 7 3.22 -10.97 13.76
CA GLY A 7 3.02 -11.48 12.41
C GLY A 7 4.21 -12.32 11.97
N ILE A 8 3.94 -13.31 11.13
CA ILE A 8 4.94 -13.89 10.23
C ILE A 8 4.40 -13.68 8.83
N VAL A 9 5.24 -13.13 7.97
CA VAL A 9 4.93 -12.87 6.58
C VAL A 9 4.93 -14.18 5.79
N MET A 10 3.87 -14.42 5.01
CA MET A 10 3.80 -15.49 4.01
C MET A 10 3.81 -14.89 2.61
N ILE A 11 4.54 -15.52 1.69
CA ILE A 11 4.42 -15.28 0.26
C ILE A 11 3.56 -16.41 -0.32
N VAL A 12 2.43 -16.05 -0.91
CA VAL A 12 1.57 -16.98 -1.66
C VAL A 12 1.69 -16.66 -3.14
N ILE A 13 2.20 -17.61 -3.91
CA ILE A 13 2.30 -17.47 -5.37
C ILE A 13 1.23 -18.37 -5.97
N ARG A 14 0.20 -17.74 -6.55
CA ARG A 14 -0.81 -18.44 -7.37
C ARG A 14 -0.63 -18.06 -8.82
N ALA A 15 -0.33 -19.05 -9.66
CA ALA A 15 -0.49 -18.90 -11.10
C ALA A 15 -2.00 -18.87 -11.41
N VAL A 16 -2.53 -17.69 -11.73
CA VAL A 16 -3.91 -17.55 -12.23
C VAL A 16 -3.86 -17.56 -13.76
N SER A 17 -3.53 -18.71 -14.36
CA SER A 17 -3.55 -18.85 -15.82
C SER A 17 -4.97 -19.17 -16.31
N GLY A 18 -5.44 -18.40 -17.29
CA GLY A 18 -6.76 -18.56 -17.93
C GLY A 18 -6.89 -19.77 -18.87
N GLY A 19 -6.07 -20.81 -18.75
CA GLY A 19 -6.13 -21.96 -19.64
C GLY A 19 -5.12 -23.07 -19.33
N SER A 20 -5.65 -24.26 -19.06
CA SER A 20 -4.99 -25.57 -18.85
C SER A 20 -4.08 -25.71 -17.62
N ALA A 21 -4.53 -26.59 -16.71
CA ALA A 21 -3.92 -26.98 -15.44
C ALA A 21 -3.47 -25.81 -14.54
N ALA A 22 -4.33 -25.43 -13.59
CA ALA A 22 -3.93 -24.57 -12.49
C ALA A 22 -2.70 -25.20 -11.81
N ALA A 23 -1.57 -24.49 -11.79
CA ALA A 23 -0.49 -24.88 -10.90
C ALA A 23 -1.04 -24.88 -9.47
N GLU A 24 -0.75 -25.93 -8.71
CA GLU A 24 -1.11 -25.97 -7.29
C GLU A 24 -0.54 -24.71 -6.61
N PRO A 25 -1.34 -23.97 -5.84
CA PRO A 25 -0.86 -22.82 -5.08
C PRO A 25 0.33 -23.26 -4.23
N SER A 26 1.46 -22.58 -4.38
CA SER A 26 2.61 -22.78 -3.51
C SER A 26 2.76 -21.56 -2.62
N ALA A 27 3.11 -21.81 -1.37
CA ALA A 27 3.30 -20.78 -0.37
C ALA A 27 4.48 -21.15 0.50
N PHE A 28 5.26 -20.15 0.89
CA PHE A 28 6.33 -20.34 1.84
C PHE A 28 6.50 -19.09 2.71
N PHE A 29 7.17 -19.28 3.83
CA PHE A 29 7.50 -18.19 4.75
C PHE A 29 8.92 -17.71 4.48
N PRO A 30 9.13 -16.49 3.93
CA PRO A 30 10.48 -15.96 3.69
C PRO A 30 11.31 -15.79 4.97
N ALA A 31 10.68 -15.85 6.14
CA ALA A 31 11.29 -15.63 7.44
C ALA A 31 10.79 -16.63 8.49
N THR A 32 10.90 -17.94 8.24
CA THR A 32 10.49 -18.97 9.21
C THR A 32 11.11 -18.74 10.59
N GLU A 33 12.40 -18.44 10.69
CA GLU A 33 13.05 -18.40 12.00
C GLU A 33 12.74 -17.14 12.85
N GLN A 34 11.86 -16.25 12.40
CA GLN A 34 11.65 -14.94 13.05
C GLN A 34 10.30 -14.29 12.74
N GLU A 35 9.88 -13.38 13.62
CA GLU A 35 8.68 -12.56 13.42
C GLU A 35 8.94 -11.47 12.36
N SER A 36 7.95 -11.23 11.51
CA SER A 36 8.05 -10.28 10.39
C SER A 36 6.75 -9.55 10.12
N SER A 37 6.84 -8.38 9.47
CA SER A 37 5.68 -7.56 9.13
C SER A 37 5.92 -6.81 7.82
N SER A 38 4.88 -6.11 7.35
CA SER A 38 4.93 -5.18 6.21
C SER A 38 5.58 -5.78 4.96
N ILE A 39 5.03 -6.87 4.43
CA ILE A 39 5.55 -7.43 3.18
C ILE A 39 5.13 -6.60 1.96
N ALA A 40 6.06 -6.42 1.04
CA ALA A 40 5.83 -6.01 -0.33
C ALA A 40 6.47 -7.03 -1.27
N VAL A 41 5.76 -7.39 -2.35
CA VAL A 41 6.26 -8.29 -3.40
C VAL A 41 6.15 -7.61 -4.77
N VAL A 42 7.13 -7.88 -5.64
CA VAL A 42 7.14 -7.42 -7.04
C VAL A 42 7.56 -8.58 -7.92
N SER A 43 6.75 -8.89 -8.93
CA SER A 43 7.03 -9.84 -10.00
C SER A 43 7.42 -9.11 -11.26
N ARG A 44 8.49 -9.55 -11.92
CA ARG A 44 9.00 -8.96 -13.17
C ARG A 44 8.63 -9.84 -14.36
N SER A 45 8.62 -9.22 -15.54
CA SER A 45 8.31 -9.89 -16.81
C SER A 45 9.39 -10.88 -17.28
N ASP A 46 10.56 -10.86 -16.67
CA ASP A 46 11.61 -11.88 -16.87
C ASP A 46 11.42 -13.10 -15.94
N GLY A 47 10.34 -13.14 -15.15
CA GLY A 47 10.03 -14.19 -14.19
C GLY A 47 10.71 -14.01 -12.84
N SER A 48 11.63 -13.06 -12.69
CA SER A 48 12.26 -12.77 -11.39
C SER A 48 11.26 -12.15 -10.42
N GLN A 49 11.44 -12.45 -9.14
CA GLN A 49 10.62 -11.93 -8.06
C GLN A 49 11.48 -11.28 -6.99
N HIS A 50 10.93 -10.22 -6.41
CA HIS A 50 11.55 -9.46 -5.34
C HIS A 50 10.56 -9.33 -4.19
N ALA A 51 11.07 -9.40 -2.97
CA ALA A 51 10.28 -9.17 -1.78
C ALA A 51 11.05 -8.30 -0.78
N ALA A 52 10.31 -7.50 -0.02
CA ALA A 52 10.84 -6.79 1.12
C ALA A 52 9.88 -6.91 2.31
N PHE A 53 10.41 -7.00 3.52
CA PHE A 53 9.64 -7.03 4.75
C PHE A 53 10.47 -6.52 5.93
N THR A 54 9.83 -6.12 7.02
CA THR A 54 10.53 -5.73 8.26
C THR A 54 10.52 -6.87 9.26
N GLY A 55 11.48 -6.88 10.19
CA GLY A 55 11.29 -7.62 11.43
C GLY A 55 10.21 -6.96 12.28
N TYR A 56 9.66 -7.70 13.25
CA TYR A 56 8.57 -7.21 14.09
C TYR A 56 9.01 -6.90 15.52
N ASP A 57 9.54 -7.88 16.25
CA ASP A 57 10.01 -7.69 17.63
C ASP A 57 11.35 -8.42 17.91
N GLY A 58 11.82 -8.31 19.15
CA GLY A 58 12.94 -9.04 19.70
C GLY A 58 14.24 -8.77 18.94
N PRO A 59 15.00 -9.83 18.58
CA PRO A 59 16.25 -9.69 17.83
C PRO A 59 16.09 -9.07 16.43
N THR A 60 14.87 -9.02 15.89
CA THR A 60 14.61 -8.59 14.50
C THR A 60 13.96 -7.22 14.36
N LYS A 61 13.51 -6.61 15.46
CA LYS A 61 12.75 -5.34 15.49
C LYS A 61 13.39 -4.15 14.77
N ASP A 62 14.70 -4.19 14.56
CA ASP A 62 15.50 -3.14 13.95
C ASP A 62 16.13 -3.62 12.61
N LYS A 63 15.42 -4.49 11.88
CA LYS A 63 15.90 -5.09 10.63
C LYS A 63 14.90 -4.90 9.49
N ILE A 64 15.45 -4.68 8.29
CA ILE A 64 14.75 -4.80 7.02
C ILE A 64 15.35 -5.97 6.26
N TYR A 65 14.49 -6.71 5.56
CA TYR A 65 14.89 -7.81 4.71
C TYR A 65 14.55 -7.46 3.28
N TYR A 66 15.51 -7.66 2.39
CA TYR A 66 15.29 -7.68 0.95
C TYR A 66 15.63 -9.06 0.44
N ALA A 67 14.75 -9.63 -0.39
CA ALA A 67 14.90 -10.94 -0.97
C ALA A 67 14.74 -10.84 -2.49
N ALA A 68 15.55 -11.60 -3.22
CA ALA A 68 15.42 -11.75 -4.67
C ALA A 68 15.46 -13.23 -5.04
N CYS A 69 14.59 -13.61 -5.96
CA CYS A 69 14.62 -14.89 -6.65
C CYS A 69 14.69 -14.61 -8.15
N THR A 70 15.71 -15.15 -8.80
CA THR A 70 15.94 -14.98 -10.24
C THR A 70 15.61 -16.24 -11.05
N ASP A 71 15.27 -17.32 -10.35
CA ASP A 71 14.93 -18.61 -10.95
C ASP A 71 13.45 -18.69 -11.31
N SER A 72 13.08 -19.60 -12.21
CA SER A 72 11.67 -19.82 -12.59
C SER A 72 10.80 -20.43 -11.47
N ASP A 73 11.41 -20.78 -10.34
CA ASP A 73 10.79 -21.55 -9.25
C ASP A 73 10.72 -20.77 -7.92
N CYS A 74 10.44 -19.46 -8.02
CA CYS A 74 10.33 -18.59 -6.84
C CYS A 74 9.20 -18.99 -5.89
N GLY A 75 8.23 -19.77 -6.35
CA GLY A 75 7.07 -20.19 -5.57
C GLY A 75 7.26 -21.44 -4.72
N SER A 76 8.23 -22.30 -5.03
CA SER A 76 8.26 -23.64 -4.45
C SER A 76 9.03 -23.75 -3.15
N SER A 77 10.05 -22.91 -2.94
CA SER A 77 10.96 -23.10 -1.81
C SER A 77 11.76 -21.86 -1.37
N PRO A 78 12.01 -21.66 -0.06
CA PRO A 78 12.79 -20.54 0.46
C PRO A 78 14.26 -20.51 0.00
N GLU A 79 14.88 -21.66 -0.31
CA GLU A 79 16.28 -21.71 -0.76
C GLU A 79 16.53 -21.10 -2.13
N ASN A 80 15.49 -20.89 -2.94
CA ASN A 80 15.58 -20.19 -4.23
C ASN A 80 15.67 -18.66 -4.06
N TRP A 81 15.60 -18.17 -2.81
CA TRP A 81 15.65 -16.75 -2.48
C TRP A 81 16.95 -16.40 -1.78
N GLU A 82 17.71 -15.50 -2.41
CA GLU A 82 18.83 -14.83 -1.77
C GLU A 82 18.34 -13.62 -0.98
N LYS A 83 18.89 -13.39 0.23
CA LYS A 83 18.40 -12.38 1.16
C LYS A 83 19.51 -11.49 1.73
N ALA A 84 19.28 -10.18 1.69
CA ALA A 84 20.00 -9.21 2.51
C ALA A 84 19.27 -8.98 3.84
N VAL A 85 20.04 -8.89 4.93
CA VAL A 85 19.55 -8.46 6.25
C VAL A 85 20.17 -7.11 6.57
N ILE A 86 19.35 -6.06 6.57
CA ILE A 86 19.78 -4.67 6.68
C ILE A 86 19.43 -4.16 8.07
N ASP A 87 20.43 -3.63 8.76
CA ASP A 87 20.25 -3.00 10.07
C ASP A 87 19.60 -1.62 9.88
N PHE A 88 18.40 -1.45 10.43
CA PHE A 88 17.63 -0.22 10.31
C PHE A 88 16.82 0.02 11.59
N PRO A 89 17.37 0.79 12.55
CA PRO A 89 16.72 1.05 13.83
C PRO A 89 15.32 1.64 13.67
N GLY A 90 14.37 1.06 14.39
CA GLY A 90 12.98 1.53 14.43
C GLY A 90 12.18 1.28 13.16
N ALA A 91 12.65 0.48 12.19
CA ALA A 91 11.88 0.12 11.00
C ALA A 91 10.54 -0.50 11.37
N GLN A 92 9.44 -0.01 10.79
CA GLN A 92 8.08 -0.49 11.06
C GLN A 92 7.37 -0.96 9.80
N LYS A 93 7.62 -0.27 8.68
CA LYS A 93 7.10 -0.64 7.37
C LYS A 93 8.18 -0.51 6.31
N VAL A 94 8.07 -1.36 5.31
CA VAL A 94 8.84 -1.27 4.08
C VAL A 94 7.91 -1.44 2.89
N GLN A 95 8.16 -0.65 1.85
CA GLN A 95 7.58 -0.81 0.52
C GLN A 95 8.73 -0.99 -0.48
N LEU A 96 8.41 -1.69 -1.56
CA LEU A 96 9.37 -2.11 -2.58
C LEU A 96 8.87 -1.66 -3.95
N ALA A 97 9.78 -1.10 -4.74
CA ALA A 97 9.59 -0.92 -6.17
C ALA A 97 10.87 -1.32 -6.89
N ILE A 98 10.76 -1.74 -8.14
CA ILE A 98 11.91 -2.12 -8.97
C ILE A 98 11.96 -1.17 -10.15
N THR A 99 13.14 -0.64 -10.46
CA THR A 99 13.35 0.18 -11.66
C THR A 99 13.15 -0.66 -12.92
N SER A 100 12.90 0.01 -14.05
CA SER A 100 12.73 -0.62 -15.37
C SER A 100 13.88 -1.56 -15.76
N ASP A 101 15.09 -1.28 -15.27
CA ASP A 101 16.29 -2.09 -15.49
C ASP A 101 16.63 -3.07 -14.34
N GLY A 102 15.69 -3.30 -13.42
CA GLY A 102 15.76 -4.39 -12.44
C GLY A 102 16.45 -4.06 -11.13
N ARG A 103 16.71 -2.78 -10.83
CA ARG A 103 17.33 -2.39 -9.57
C ARG A 103 16.27 -2.10 -8.50
N PRO A 104 16.40 -2.68 -7.29
CA PRO A 104 15.40 -2.51 -6.25
C PRO A 104 15.53 -1.15 -5.56
N ARG A 105 14.39 -0.59 -5.15
CA ARG A 105 14.24 0.62 -4.35
C ARG A 105 13.35 0.33 -3.15
N LEU A 106 13.78 0.78 -1.97
CA LEU A 106 13.05 0.60 -0.73
C LEU A 106 12.55 1.94 -0.23
N TYR A 107 11.34 1.93 0.31
CA TYR A 107 10.81 3.02 1.10
C TYR A 107 10.50 2.51 2.50
N VAL A 108 11.11 3.15 3.49
CA VAL A 108 11.08 2.70 4.88
C VAL A 108 10.40 3.74 5.73
N ILE A 109 9.40 3.30 6.50
CA ILE A 109 8.78 4.10 7.55
C ILE A 109 9.28 3.56 8.88
N ALA A 110 9.94 4.40 9.65
CA ALA A 110 10.55 4.06 10.93
C ALA A 110 10.09 4.99 12.04
N TYR A 111 10.17 4.55 13.30
CA TYR A 111 10.03 5.45 14.44
C TYR A 111 11.15 6.48 14.45
N ALA A 112 10.81 7.71 14.83
CA ALA A 112 11.82 8.71 15.09
C ALA A 112 12.73 8.30 16.26
N PRO A 113 14.05 8.54 16.15
CA PRO A 113 14.97 8.42 17.26
C PRO A 113 14.52 9.23 18.49
N SER A 114 14.83 8.75 19.69
CA SER A 114 14.35 9.32 20.95
C SER A 114 14.83 10.75 21.23
N ASP A 115 15.89 11.20 20.56
CA ASP A 115 16.41 12.57 20.61
C ASP A 115 15.65 13.55 19.70
N ARG A 116 14.78 13.05 18.80
CA ARG A 116 13.96 13.87 17.89
C ARG A 116 12.53 14.02 18.39
N THR A 117 12.35 14.73 19.51
CA THR A 117 11.06 14.84 20.22
C THR A 117 9.91 15.47 19.44
N ASN A 118 10.20 16.22 18.37
CA ASN A 118 9.17 16.88 17.54
C ASN A 118 8.63 15.98 16.42
N TYR A 119 9.22 14.79 16.24
CA TYR A 119 8.82 13.83 15.23
C TYR A 119 8.58 12.49 15.89
N ASN A 120 7.68 11.69 15.33
CA ASN A 120 7.50 10.30 15.74
C ASN A 120 7.77 9.32 14.60
N ARG A 121 7.92 9.82 13.37
CA ARG A 121 8.20 9.02 12.18
C ARG A 121 9.28 9.62 11.30
N ILE A 122 10.00 8.73 10.66
CA ILE A 122 11.03 9.01 9.67
C ILE A 122 10.69 8.26 8.40
N TYR A 123 10.79 8.95 7.27
CA TYR A 123 10.54 8.42 5.94
C TYR A 123 11.85 8.39 5.19
N SER A 124 12.34 7.18 4.90
CA SER A 124 13.64 6.98 4.27
C SER A 124 13.53 6.31 2.91
N TYR A 125 14.32 6.79 1.96
CA TYR A 125 14.49 6.18 0.66
C TYR A 125 15.79 5.37 0.64
N GLY A 126 15.73 4.16 0.11
CA GLY A 126 16.85 3.26 -0.08
C GLY A 126 17.02 2.86 -1.54
N GLU A 127 18.26 2.83 -2.00
CA GLU A 127 18.62 2.32 -3.33
C GLU A 127 19.76 1.30 -3.23
N CYS A 128 19.70 0.31 -4.12
CA CYS A 128 20.82 -0.57 -4.40
C CYS A 128 20.95 -0.75 -5.91
N ASP A 129 22.18 -0.61 -6.42
CA ASP A 129 22.45 -0.68 -7.85
C ASP A 129 23.18 -1.95 -8.31
N SER A 130 23.76 -2.71 -7.37
CA SER A 130 24.46 -3.96 -7.65
C SER A 130 24.64 -4.77 -6.37
N GLY A 131 24.60 -6.10 -6.47
CA GLY A 131 24.85 -6.98 -5.32
C GLY A 131 23.84 -6.79 -4.19
N CYS A 132 22.57 -6.60 -4.52
CA CYS A 132 21.54 -6.15 -3.56
C CYS A 132 21.15 -7.19 -2.51
N THR A 133 21.63 -8.42 -2.63
CA THR A 133 21.51 -9.46 -1.61
C THR A 133 22.59 -9.32 -0.52
N GLU A 134 23.49 -8.34 -0.64
CA GLU A 134 24.44 -7.94 0.39
C GLU A 134 23.99 -6.64 1.07
N ALA A 135 23.88 -6.66 2.39
CA ALA A 135 23.39 -5.50 3.17
C ALA A 135 24.23 -4.23 2.98
N GLY A 136 25.56 -4.38 2.81
CA GLY A 136 26.49 -3.26 2.67
C GLY A 136 26.36 -2.48 1.35
N ASN A 137 25.64 -3.01 0.37
CA ASN A 137 25.44 -2.36 -0.93
C ASN A 137 24.21 -1.43 -0.96
N TRP A 138 23.43 -1.41 0.12
CA TRP A 138 22.29 -0.53 0.25
C TRP A 138 22.68 0.84 0.78
N ARG A 139 22.17 1.89 0.13
CA ARG A 139 22.32 3.29 0.57
C ARG A 139 20.96 3.85 0.94
N PHE A 140 20.86 4.47 2.10
CA PHE A 140 19.64 5.09 2.58
C PHE A 140 19.82 6.58 2.87
N VAL A 141 18.76 7.34 2.67
CA VAL A 141 18.66 8.74 3.10
C VAL A 141 17.31 8.99 3.76
N GLU A 142 17.30 9.77 4.82
CA GLU A 142 16.05 10.34 5.34
C GLU A 142 15.58 11.45 4.39
N ALA A 143 14.43 11.21 3.75
CA ALA A 143 13.81 12.15 2.83
C ALA A 143 12.79 13.05 3.54
N GLY A 144 12.09 12.54 4.57
CA GLY A 144 11.08 13.29 5.32
C GLY A 144 10.88 12.80 6.74
N ALA A 145 10.12 13.55 7.54
CA ALA A 145 9.74 13.17 8.89
C ALA A 145 8.38 13.79 9.25
N SER A 146 7.59 13.12 10.10
CA SER A 146 6.31 13.63 10.59
C SER A 146 6.20 13.52 12.11
N GLY A 147 5.34 14.34 12.68
CA GLY A 147 5.05 14.43 14.12
C GLY A 147 3.56 14.24 14.41
N ASP A 148 2.95 13.19 13.84
CA ASP A 148 1.53 12.92 13.99
C ASP A 148 1.23 12.15 15.28
N ASN A 149 0.87 12.87 16.34
CA ASN A 149 0.61 12.28 17.66
C ASN A 149 -0.82 11.71 17.83
N LEU A 150 -1.58 11.50 16.75
CA LEU A 150 -2.92 10.96 16.84
C LEU A 150 -2.92 9.46 17.18
N ILE A 151 -3.82 9.04 18.09
CA ILE A 151 -3.92 7.64 18.50
C ILE A 151 -4.33 6.69 17.35
N GLY A 152 -4.97 7.23 16.30
CA GLY A 152 -5.30 6.49 15.08
C GLY A 152 -4.07 5.99 14.33
N GLU A 153 -2.91 6.65 14.49
CA GLU A 153 -1.67 6.32 13.79
C GLU A 153 -1.01 5.04 14.29
N VAL A 154 -1.29 4.62 15.53
CA VAL A 154 -0.84 3.32 16.05
C VAL A 154 -1.43 2.17 15.22
N LEU A 155 -2.65 2.36 14.72
CA LEU A 155 -3.32 1.38 13.84
C LEU A 155 -2.94 1.57 12.37
N ALA A 156 -2.55 2.78 11.95
CA ALA A 156 -2.12 3.04 10.57
C ALA A 156 -0.86 2.23 10.16
N LEU A 157 0.00 1.88 11.11
CA LEU A 157 1.13 0.97 10.88
C LEU A 157 0.70 -0.51 10.69
N ARG A 158 -0.57 -0.84 10.91
CA ARG A 158 -1.12 -2.20 10.79
C ARG A 158 -2.08 -2.38 9.63
N THR A 159 -2.39 -1.30 8.91
CA THR A 159 -3.21 -1.34 7.70
C THR A 159 -2.30 -1.26 6.47
N PRO A 160 -2.70 -1.86 5.33
CA PRO A 160 -1.95 -1.71 4.09
C PRO A 160 -1.75 -0.23 3.77
N SER A 161 -0.62 0.06 3.15
CA SER A 161 -0.30 1.39 2.64
C SER A 161 0.51 1.22 1.38
N ARG A 162 -0.01 1.71 0.25
CA ARG A 162 0.73 1.91 -1.00
C ARG A 162 1.03 3.39 -1.13
N THR A 163 2.07 3.84 -0.44
CA THR A 163 2.45 5.26 -0.38
C THR A 163 3.75 5.56 -1.11
N PHE A 164 4.37 4.58 -1.75
CA PHE A 164 5.61 4.71 -2.51
C PHE A 164 5.48 4.08 -3.89
N VAL A 165 5.97 4.79 -4.90
CA VAL A 165 6.02 4.33 -6.29
C VAL A 165 7.24 4.91 -6.99
N LEU A 166 7.62 4.29 -8.10
CA LEU A 166 8.46 4.93 -9.11
C LEU A 166 7.56 5.50 -10.19
N ASP A 167 7.91 6.68 -10.73
CA ASP A 167 7.26 7.16 -11.94
C ASP A 167 7.83 6.45 -13.19
N ALA A 168 7.26 6.74 -14.35
CA ALA A 168 7.66 6.15 -15.63
C ALA A 168 9.12 6.48 -16.08
N GLN A 169 9.89 7.20 -15.26
CA GLN A 169 11.32 7.46 -15.46
C GLN A 169 12.17 6.87 -14.32
N ASP A 170 11.64 5.91 -13.57
CA ASP A 170 12.28 5.29 -12.40
C ASP A 170 12.56 6.26 -11.24
N ARG A 171 11.87 7.41 -11.20
CA ARG A 171 12.11 8.43 -10.18
C ARG A 171 11.18 8.19 -8.98
N PRO A 172 11.71 8.20 -7.75
CA PRO A 172 10.92 7.86 -6.58
C PRO A 172 9.93 8.95 -6.20
N ARG A 173 8.72 8.53 -5.83
CA ARG A 173 7.67 9.36 -5.25
C ARG A 173 7.14 8.67 -4.01
N PHE A 174 6.90 9.42 -2.94
CA PHE A 174 6.10 8.91 -1.84
C PHE A 174 5.20 9.97 -1.25
N ILE A 175 4.11 9.54 -0.62
CA ILE A 175 3.19 10.42 0.10
C ILE A 175 3.16 10.08 1.58
N TYR A 176 3.03 11.09 2.42
CA TYR A 176 2.79 10.90 3.83
C TYR A 176 1.84 11.96 4.37
N THR A 177 1.29 11.73 5.55
CA THR A 177 0.50 12.72 6.29
C THR A 177 1.30 13.23 7.47
N ASP A 178 1.09 14.50 7.79
CA ASP A 178 1.57 15.08 9.04
C ASP A 178 0.46 15.86 9.72
N ALA A 179 0.51 15.92 11.04
CA ALA A 179 -0.40 16.66 11.89
C ALA A 179 0.39 17.40 12.99
N ASN A 180 1.59 17.85 12.64
CA ASN A 180 2.55 18.40 13.59
C ASN A 180 2.31 19.89 13.83
N TYR A 181 1.76 20.19 15.00
CA TYR A 181 1.53 21.56 15.51
C TYR A 181 2.67 22.05 16.45
N ILE A 182 3.74 21.26 16.60
CA ILE A 182 4.86 21.58 17.50
C ILE A 182 5.95 22.36 16.75
N ILE A 183 6.02 22.22 15.43
CA ILE A 183 6.95 22.95 14.56
C ILE A 183 6.20 24.09 13.86
N GLU A 184 6.92 25.21 13.64
CA GLU A 184 6.37 26.40 12.98
C GLU A 184 7.11 26.65 11.66
N PRO A 185 6.41 26.93 10.53
CA PRO A 185 4.94 26.91 10.42
C PRO A 185 4.37 25.51 10.65
N ASP A 186 3.12 25.45 11.13
CA ASP A 186 2.37 24.19 11.31
C ASP A 186 2.52 23.29 10.07
N HIS A 187 2.88 22.04 10.30
CA HIS A 187 3.07 21.05 9.25
C HIS A 187 1.93 20.04 9.30
N TYR A 188 0.79 20.44 8.73
CA TYR A 188 -0.47 19.69 8.78
C TYR A 188 -1.00 19.46 7.38
N GLY A 189 -1.25 18.20 6.99
CA GLY A 189 -1.78 17.89 5.66
C GLY A 189 -1.28 16.55 5.11
N ALA A 190 -1.31 16.44 3.78
CA ALA A 190 -0.68 15.36 3.04
C ALA A 190 0.41 15.92 2.12
N PHE A 191 1.58 15.29 2.16
CA PHE A 191 2.79 15.80 1.54
C PHE A 191 3.31 14.79 0.54
N LEU A 192 3.33 15.16 -0.74
CA LEU A 192 4.00 14.40 -1.79
C LEU A 192 5.48 14.76 -1.80
N MET A 193 6.31 13.74 -1.64
CA MET A 193 7.76 13.80 -1.76
C MET A 193 8.17 13.30 -3.14
N SER A 194 9.02 14.07 -3.81
CA SER A 194 9.55 13.76 -5.13
C SER A 194 11.04 13.99 -5.18
N CYS A 195 11.75 13.12 -5.88
CA CYS A 195 13.15 13.34 -6.21
C CYS A 195 13.40 12.92 -7.66
N ASP A 196 14.11 13.75 -8.42
CA ASP A 196 14.32 13.54 -9.85
C ASP A 196 15.72 13.03 -10.21
N ALA A 197 16.70 13.26 -9.34
CA ALA A 197 18.07 12.80 -9.52
C ALA A 197 18.80 12.77 -8.18
N ASN A 198 19.82 11.90 -8.07
CA ASN A 198 20.67 11.79 -6.89
C ASN A 198 19.87 11.65 -5.58
N CYS A 199 18.92 10.72 -5.57
CA CYS A 199 17.90 10.61 -4.53
C CYS A 199 18.39 10.05 -3.19
N THR A 200 19.67 9.69 -3.09
CA THR A 200 20.37 9.44 -1.83
C THR A 200 20.93 10.71 -1.17
N ASP A 201 20.72 11.88 -1.76
CA ASP A 201 20.98 13.17 -1.14
C ASP A 201 19.65 13.86 -0.78
N ARG A 202 19.49 14.17 0.52
CA ARG A 202 18.29 14.80 1.07
C ARG A 202 17.98 16.14 0.41
N ALA A 203 19.00 16.89 -0.02
CA ALA A 203 18.81 18.20 -0.65
C ALA A 203 18.08 18.13 -2.01
N ASN A 204 18.01 16.95 -2.63
CA ASN A 204 17.34 16.75 -3.91
C ASN A 204 15.87 16.32 -3.79
N TRP A 205 15.37 16.17 -2.56
CA TRP A 205 13.96 15.88 -2.31
C TRP A 205 13.15 17.16 -2.23
N THR A 206 12.04 17.18 -2.95
CA THR A 206 11.05 18.25 -2.96
C THR A 206 9.76 17.76 -2.33
N GLU A 207 9.26 18.54 -1.38
CA GLU A 207 7.98 18.34 -0.71
C GLU A 207 6.90 19.21 -1.35
N THR A 208 5.71 18.65 -1.55
CA THR A 208 4.53 19.37 -2.04
C THR A 208 3.35 19.13 -1.13
N ASP A 209 2.82 20.21 -0.58
CA ASP A 209 1.60 20.19 0.22
C ASP A 209 0.36 20.04 -0.67
N LEU A 210 -0.44 19.01 -0.39
CA LEU A 210 -1.70 18.73 -1.07
C LEU A 210 -2.92 19.27 -0.30
N ALA A 211 -2.75 19.69 0.96
CA ALA A 211 -3.83 20.22 1.75
C ALA A 211 -4.20 21.64 1.31
N LEU A 212 -5.49 21.96 1.44
CA LEU A 212 -5.94 23.34 1.44
C LEU A 212 -5.78 23.91 2.86
N HIS A 213 -5.34 25.16 2.94
CA HIS A 213 -5.24 25.93 4.18
C HIS A 213 -6.05 27.20 4.05
N SER A 214 -7.05 27.39 4.91
CA SER A 214 -7.90 28.58 4.92
C SER A 214 -8.09 29.09 6.35
N GLY A 215 -7.34 30.15 6.68
CA GLY A 215 -7.30 30.69 8.06
C GLY A 215 -6.75 29.66 9.04
N TYR A 216 -7.60 29.20 9.97
CA TYR A 216 -7.29 28.17 10.97
C TYR A 216 -7.82 26.77 10.58
N ALA A 217 -8.33 26.62 9.36
CA ALA A 217 -8.77 25.33 8.84
C ALA A 217 -7.67 24.74 7.95
N THR A 218 -7.25 23.52 8.26
CA THR A 218 -6.35 22.72 7.41
C THR A 218 -7.00 21.37 7.08
N GLU A 219 -6.92 20.96 5.81
CA GLU A 219 -7.51 19.71 5.37
C GLU A 219 -6.76 18.55 6.02
N SER A 220 -7.53 17.62 6.57
CA SER A 220 -6.98 16.40 7.15
C SER A 220 -7.10 15.26 6.15
N PHE A 221 -6.02 14.52 6.01
CA PHE A 221 -5.94 13.34 5.15
C PHE A 221 -5.70 12.12 6.02
N SER A 222 -6.26 10.99 5.62
CA SER A 222 -6.00 9.70 6.27
C SER A 222 -5.84 8.62 5.22
N LYS A 223 -4.91 7.70 5.51
CA LYS A 223 -4.56 6.55 4.65
C LYS A 223 -4.39 6.92 3.17
N PRO A 224 -3.50 7.87 2.82
CA PRO A 224 -3.26 8.16 1.42
C PRO A 224 -2.69 6.93 0.71
N VAL A 225 -3.06 6.77 -0.55
CA VAL A 225 -2.53 5.80 -1.50
C VAL A 225 -2.02 6.57 -2.71
N LEU A 226 -0.89 6.16 -3.25
CA LEU A 226 -0.19 6.80 -4.35
C LEU A 226 -0.01 5.80 -5.49
N ALA A 227 -0.33 6.23 -6.71
CA ALA A 227 -0.05 5.50 -7.93
C ALA A 227 0.43 6.46 -9.04
N THR A 228 1.19 5.94 -9.99
CA THR A 228 1.57 6.64 -11.22
C THR A 228 1.02 5.90 -12.43
N SER A 229 0.71 6.65 -13.48
CA SER A 229 0.42 6.11 -14.80
C SER A 229 1.64 6.18 -15.71
N ALA A 230 1.62 5.38 -16.78
CA ALA A 230 2.65 5.42 -17.83
C ALA A 230 2.77 6.77 -18.55
N ASP A 231 1.72 7.61 -18.53
CA ASP A 231 1.74 8.95 -19.13
C ASP A 231 2.29 10.04 -18.19
N GLY A 232 2.77 9.65 -17.01
CA GLY A 232 3.36 10.54 -16.00
C GLY A 232 2.35 11.18 -15.06
N THR A 233 1.06 10.83 -15.15
CA THR A 233 0.06 11.27 -14.17
C THR A 233 0.35 10.65 -12.81
N ILE A 234 0.35 11.47 -11.76
CA ILE A 234 0.41 11.05 -10.37
C ILE A 234 -1.01 11.12 -9.80
N GLY A 235 -1.48 10.01 -9.24
CA GLY A 235 -2.76 9.90 -8.57
C GLY A 235 -2.58 9.67 -7.08
N VAL A 236 -3.33 10.41 -6.27
CA VAL A 236 -3.42 10.21 -4.82
C VAL A 236 -4.87 9.94 -4.45
N LEU A 237 -5.10 8.88 -3.68
CA LEU A 237 -6.42 8.53 -3.15
C LEU A 237 -6.37 8.55 -1.62
N ALA A 238 -7.22 9.33 -0.98
CA ALA A 238 -7.23 9.45 0.48
C ALA A 238 -8.63 9.71 1.00
N ASN A 239 -8.89 9.34 2.25
CA ASN A 239 -10.03 9.91 2.95
C ASN A 239 -9.64 11.31 3.45
N VAL A 240 -10.52 12.27 3.17
CA VAL A 240 -10.27 13.67 3.44
C VAL A 240 -11.42 14.25 4.24
N TYR A 241 -11.08 15.15 5.17
CA TYR A 241 -11.99 16.11 5.79
C TYR A 241 -11.81 17.47 5.11
N PRO A 242 -12.50 17.71 3.97
CA PRO A 242 -12.20 18.81 3.07
C PRO A 242 -12.98 20.09 3.41
N PHE A 243 -12.52 21.19 2.81
CA PHE A 243 -13.26 22.43 2.72
C PHE A 243 -13.00 23.15 1.39
N ASP A 244 -13.83 24.14 1.07
CA ASP A 244 -13.62 25.00 -0.09
C ASP A 244 -12.60 26.12 0.19
N GLU A 245 -12.27 26.92 -0.83
CA GLU A 245 -11.30 28.04 -0.70
C GLU A 245 -11.73 29.08 0.36
N ALA A 246 -13.03 29.18 0.64
CA ALA A 246 -13.57 30.05 1.68
C ALA A 246 -13.54 29.41 3.09
N GLY A 247 -13.04 28.18 3.22
CA GLY A 247 -12.97 27.44 4.47
C GLY A 247 -14.29 26.79 4.89
N GLN A 248 -15.27 26.68 3.98
CA GLN A 248 -16.54 26.00 4.26
C GLN A 248 -16.38 24.50 4.05
N LYS A 249 -16.85 23.70 5.02
CA LYS A 249 -16.83 22.24 4.90
C LYS A 249 -17.61 21.77 3.68
N ILE A 250 -17.00 20.87 2.93
CA ILE A 250 -17.66 20.16 1.82
C ILE A 250 -17.77 18.68 2.17
N LYS A 251 -18.28 17.87 1.24
CA LYS A 251 -18.58 16.45 1.45
C LYS A 251 -17.35 15.67 1.93
N GLU A 252 -17.42 15.04 3.10
CA GLU A 252 -16.34 14.20 3.62
C GLU A 252 -16.36 12.82 2.95
N GLY A 253 -15.17 12.23 2.74
CA GLY A 253 -15.04 10.87 2.25
C GLY A 253 -13.78 10.66 1.43
N LEU A 254 -13.87 9.73 0.48
CA LEU A 254 -12.77 9.35 -0.39
C LEU A 254 -12.62 10.37 -1.53
N TYR A 255 -11.42 10.96 -1.65
CA TYR A 255 -11.06 11.91 -2.69
C TYR A 255 -9.93 11.37 -3.55
N PHE A 256 -10.08 11.54 -4.87
CA PHE A 256 -9.01 11.33 -5.84
C PHE A 256 -8.40 12.67 -6.22
N TYR A 257 -7.09 12.79 -6.02
CA TYR A 257 -6.25 13.89 -6.45
C TYR A 257 -5.43 13.44 -7.65
N SER A 258 -5.31 14.28 -8.67
CA SER A 258 -4.44 13.97 -9.81
C SER A 258 -3.67 15.18 -10.29
N CYS A 259 -2.45 14.91 -10.74
CA CYS A 259 -1.58 15.88 -11.36
C CYS A 259 -0.80 15.24 -12.52
N LYS A 260 -0.71 15.96 -13.63
CA LYS A 260 0.03 15.54 -14.83
C LYS A 260 1.25 16.42 -15.15
N ALA A 261 1.23 17.66 -14.71
CA ALA A 261 2.30 18.63 -14.89
C ALA A 261 2.32 19.58 -13.68
N ASP A 262 3.50 20.12 -13.37
CA ASP A 262 3.70 21.09 -12.27
C ASP A 262 3.24 20.57 -10.90
N CYS A 263 3.47 19.28 -10.66
CA CYS A 263 3.05 18.57 -9.45
C CYS A 263 3.80 18.97 -8.18
N THR A 264 4.75 19.90 -8.29
CA THR A 264 5.51 20.49 -7.17
C THR A 264 4.78 21.62 -6.46
N THR A 265 3.57 21.97 -6.92
CA THR A 265 2.74 23.01 -6.30
C THR A 265 1.31 22.54 -6.18
N ARG A 266 0.61 22.93 -5.11
CA ARG A 266 -0.80 22.57 -4.90
C ARG A 266 -1.71 22.94 -6.08
N ALA A 267 -1.40 24.03 -6.78
CA ALA A 267 -2.17 24.53 -7.92
C ALA A 267 -2.14 23.60 -9.15
N GLY A 268 -1.12 22.74 -9.27
CA GLY A 268 -1.04 21.72 -10.32
C GLY A 268 -1.98 20.52 -10.10
N TRP A 269 -2.63 20.44 -8.92
CA TRP A 269 -3.46 19.31 -8.54
C TRP A 269 -4.95 19.60 -8.68
N THR A 270 -5.63 18.69 -9.37
CA THR A 270 -7.10 18.61 -9.37
C THR A 270 -7.56 17.59 -8.34
N ARG A 271 -8.81 17.72 -7.88
CA ARG A 271 -9.41 16.73 -6.97
C ARG A 271 -10.89 16.50 -7.26
N ALA A 272 -11.36 15.29 -6.99
CA ALA A 272 -12.77 14.90 -7.06
C ALA A 272 -13.17 14.11 -5.82
N TYR A 273 -14.40 14.31 -5.35
CA TYR A 273 -15.04 13.35 -4.47
C TYR A 273 -15.33 12.08 -5.27
N VAL A 274 -14.97 10.91 -4.72
CA VAL A 274 -15.16 9.61 -5.39
C VAL A 274 -16.34 8.88 -4.76
N ASN A 275 -16.29 8.66 -3.45
CA ASN A 275 -17.28 7.88 -2.73
C ASN A 275 -17.21 8.15 -1.22
N GLU A 276 -18.26 7.77 -0.49
CA GLU A 276 -18.21 7.76 0.97
C GLU A 276 -17.32 6.62 1.47
N MET A 277 -16.70 6.79 2.62
CA MET A 277 -15.86 5.72 3.20
C MET A 277 -16.58 4.88 4.26
N GLY A 278 -17.73 5.33 4.76
CA GLY A 278 -18.34 4.77 5.97
C GLY A 278 -17.52 5.11 7.23
N SER A 279 -17.65 4.29 8.26
CA SER A 279 -17.00 4.48 9.55
C SER A 279 -16.62 3.13 10.19
N GLY A 280 -15.80 3.15 11.24
CA GLY A 280 -15.49 1.96 12.02
C GLY A 280 -14.00 1.68 12.14
N SER A 281 -13.60 1.14 13.29
CA SER A 281 -12.24 0.69 13.56
C SER A 281 -12.01 -0.78 13.18
N TYR A 282 -13.08 -1.59 13.14
CA TYR A 282 -13.06 -2.98 12.71
C TYR A 282 -14.49 -3.45 12.32
N PRO A 283 -14.73 -3.96 11.09
CA PRO A 283 -13.80 -3.95 9.97
C PRO A 283 -13.44 -2.51 9.55
N SER A 284 -12.17 -2.25 9.20
CA SER A 284 -11.71 -0.88 8.91
C SER A 284 -11.88 -0.53 7.43
N PRO A 285 -12.42 0.66 7.08
CA PRO A 285 -12.41 1.13 5.70
C PRO A 285 -10.99 1.11 5.13
N GLY A 286 -10.86 0.62 3.90
CA GLY A 286 -9.58 0.48 3.21
C GLY A 286 -9.76 0.64 1.70
N TRP A 287 -8.72 1.08 1.01
CA TRP A 287 -8.76 1.29 -0.43
C TRP A 287 -7.38 1.16 -1.04
N ASP A 288 -7.36 0.94 -2.35
CA ASP A 288 -6.16 0.99 -3.17
C ASP A 288 -6.46 1.59 -4.55
N LEU A 289 -5.42 2.08 -5.22
CA LEU A 289 -5.48 2.78 -6.50
C LEU A 289 -4.51 2.14 -7.50
N ALA A 290 -4.99 1.88 -8.71
CA ALA A 290 -4.17 1.51 -9.85
C ALA A 290 -4.56 2.34 -11.08
N PHE A 291 -3.64 2.48 -12.02
CA PHE A 291 -3.93 3.06 -13.33
C PHE A 291 -3.96 1.98 -14.39
N THR A 292 -4.94 2.04 -15.28
CA THR A 292 -4.86 1.34 -16.56
C THR A 292 -3.67 1.85 -17.37
N ARG A 293 -3.24 1.07 -18.37
CA ARG A 293 -2.17 1.46 -19.30
C ARG A 293 -2.40 2.83 -19.98
N ASP A 294 -3.66 3.19 -20.19
CA ASP A 294 -4.06 4.47 -20.79
C ASP A 294 -4.20 5.62 -19.76
N GLY A 295 -3.75 5.41 -18.52
CA GLY A 295 -3.74 6.43 -17.47
C GLY A 295 -5.10 6.69 -16.81
N LYS A 296 -6.04 5.75 -16.91
CA LYS A 296 -7.35 5.86 -16.27
C LYS A 296 -7.34 5.20 -14.88
N PRO A 297 -7.81 5.89 -13.82
CA PRO A 297 -7.74 5.37 -12.45
C PRO A 297 -8.79 4.29 -12.18
N ARG A 298 -8.41 3.30 -11.38
CA ARG A 298 -9.23 2.18 -10.88
C ARG A 298 -9.00 2.03 -9.39
N ILE A 299 -10.07 1.82 -8.65
CA ILE A 299 -10.03 1.80 -7.18
C ILE A 299 -10.72 0.55 -6.69
N ALA A 300 -10.09 -0.15 -5.76
CA ALA A 300 -10.75 -1.11 -4.90
C ALA A 300 -11.01 -0.43 -3.55
N GLN A 301 -12.25 -0.43 -3.06
CA GLN A 301 -12.60 0.18 -1.79
C GLN A 301 -13.44 -0.77 -0.97
N PHE A 302 -13.03 -1.03 0.27
CA PHE A 302 -13.88 -1.62 1.29
C PHE A 302 -14.54 -0.50 2.10
N VAL A 303 -15.87 -0.45 2.05
CA VAL A 303 -16.67 0.59 2.72
C VAL A 303 -16.99 0.18 4.15
N GLY A 304 -16.80 1.10 5.10
CA GLY A 304 -17.11 0.87 6.52
C GLY A 304 -18.59 0.80 6.85
N ALA A 305 -18.88 0.73 8.14
CA ALA A 305 -20.22 0.80 8.70
C ALA A 305 -20.85 2.19 8.51
N GLY A 306 -22.18 2.23 8.40
CA GLY A 306 -22.93 3.49 8.45
C GLY A 306 -22.83 4.34 7.19
N ALA A 307 -22.50 3.71 6.05
CA ALA A 307 -22.63 4.34 4.75
C ALA A 307 -24.08 4.84 4.53
N GLU A 308 -24.24 6.03 3.94
CA GLU A 308 -25.52 6.60 3.51
C GLU A 308 -26.29 5.58 2.66
N ARG A 309 -25.58 4.94 1.72
CA ARG A 309 -26.05 3.74 1.05
C ARG A 309 -25.83 2.51 1.92
N LYS A 310 -26.87 2.14 2.65
CA LYS A 310 -26.87 0.98 3.57
C LYS A 310 -26.49 -0.34 2.91
N ASP A 311 -26.75 -0.49 1.60
CA ASP A 311 -26.39 -1.66 0.82
C ASP A 311 -24.88 -1.76 0.53
N LEU A 312 -24.12 -0.68 0.75
CA LEU A 312 -22.66 -0.66 0.59
C LEU A 312 -21.90 -0.85 1.90
N SER A 313 -22.56 -0.84 3.06
CA SER A 313 -21.85 -1.02 4.34
C SER A 313 -21.21 -2.41 4.40
N HIS A 314 -19.90 -2.45 4.66
CA HIS A 314 -19.07 -3.67 4.68
C HIS A 314 -19.01 -4.43 3.36
N GLU A 315 -19.15 -3.72 2.24
CA GLU A 315 -18.97 -4.26 0.90
C GLU A 315 -17.64 -3.81 0.30
N LEU A 316 -17.02 -4.73 -0.45
CA LEU A 316 -15.95 -4.40 -1.37
C LEU A 316 -16.57 -3.89 -2.68
N ILE A 317 -16.11 -2.72 -3.13
CA ILE A 317 -16.55 -2.08 -4.36
C ILE A 317 -15.35 -1.83 -5.29
N TYR A 318 -15.61 -1.95 -6.58
CA TYR A 318 -14.69 -1.54 -7.65
C TYR A 318 -15.22 -0.25 -8.25
N LEU A 319 -14.39 0.80 -8.24
CA LEU A 319 -14.72 2.11 -8.82
C LEU A 319 -13.79 2.40 -9.99
N TRP A 320 -14.31 3.10 -10.99
CA TRP A 320 -13.56 3.48 -12.17
C TRP A 320 -13.97 4.85 -12.69
N CYS A 321 -13.04 5.49 -13.39
CA CYS A 321 -13.29 6.68 -14.18
C CYS A 321 -12.52 6.61 -15.50
N ASP A 322 -13.18 6.94 -16.61
CA ASP A 322 -12.58 6.90 -17.95
C ASP A 322 -12.22 8.27 -18.53
N THR A 323 -12.92 9.32 -18.09
CA THR A 323 -12.78 10.68 -18.61
C THR A 323 -13.10 11.67 -17.52
N GLU A 324 -12.45 12.84 -17.51
CA GLU A 324 -12.75 13.94 -16.59
C GLU A 324 -12.73 13.54 -15.09
N CYS A 325 -11.80 12.67 -14.69
CA CYS A 325 -11.72 12.10 -13.33
C CYS A 325 -11.49 13.11 -12.19
N GLY A 326 -11.29 14.39 -12.52
CA GLY A 326 -11.36 15.52 -11.60
C GLY A 326 -12.78 15.98 -11.24
N LYS A 327 -13.83 15.24 -11.67
CA LYS A 327 -15.24 15.55 -11.37
C LYS A 327 -15.94 14.39 -10.68
N GLU A 328 -16.80 14.67 -9.69
CA GLU A 328 -17.56 13.66 -8.93
C GLU A 328 -18.45 12.82 -9.85
N GLU A 329 -19.14 13.46 -10.81
CA GLU A 329 -20.07 12.80 -11.73
C GLU A 329 -19.42 11.83 -12.72
N SER A 330 -18.08 11.82 -12.81
CA SER A 330 -17.34 10.95 -13.73
C SER A 330 -17.01 9.57 -13.12
N TRP A 331 -17.23 9.41 -11.82
CA TRP A 331 -16.94 8.17 -11.11
C TRP A 331 -18.11 7.19 -11.17
N ASN A 332 -17.78 5.95 -11.54
CA ASN A 332 -18.71 4.83 -11.62
C ASN A 332 -18.25 3.74 -10.65
N GLY A 333 -19.16 2.84 -10.26
CA GLY A 333 -18.81 1.75 -9.35
C GLY A 333 -19.80 0.60 -9.31
N SER A 334 -19.31 -0.54 -8.86
CA SER A 334 -20.09 -1.76 -8.64
C SER A 334 -19.59 -2.50 -7.41
N ALA A 335 -20.52 -3.04 -6.62
CA ALA A 335 -20.16 -3.97 -5.55
C ALA A 335 -19.69 -5.30 -6.14
N LEU A 336 -18.65 -5.88 -5.55
CA LEU A 336 -18.12 -7.19 -5.95
C LEU A 336 -18.98 -8.34 -5.43
N GLY A 337 -19.58 -8.16 -4.25
CA GLY A 337 -20.38 -9.18 -3.58
C GLY A 337 -19.64 -10.44 -3.13
N PRO A 338 -18.42 -10.38 -2.55
CA PRO A 338 -17.77 -11.56 -1.97
C PRO A 338 -18.53 -12.12 -0.75
N GLY A 339 -19.39 -11.30 -0.14
CA GLY A 339 -20.11 -11.57 1.10
C GLY A 339 -19.82 -10.48 2.13
N ASN A 340 -20.80 -10.19 2.99
CA ASN A 340 -20.70 -9.12 3.99
C ASN A 340 -19.48 -9.32 4.91
N GLY A 341 -18.65 -8.28 5.01
CA GLY A 341 -17.43 -8.27 5.82
C GLY A 341 -16.24 -8.96 5.17
N ILE A 342 -16.28 -9.21 3.86
CA ILE A 342 -15.13 -9.71 3.08
C ILE A 342 -14.67 -8.60 2.14
N GLY A 343 -13.38 -8.30 2.16
CA GLY A 343 -12.80 -7.25 1.33
C GLY A 343 -11.91 -6.26 2.05
N GLU A 344 -11.72 -6.39 3.37
CA GLU A 344 -10.84 -5.51 4.13
C GLU A 344 -9.42 -5.50 3.56
N SER A 345 -8.72 -4.38 3.75
CA SER A 345 -7.33 -4.23 3.35
C SER A 345 -7.09 -4.58 1.86
N PRO A 346 -7.87 -4.02 0.91
CA PRO A 346 -7.74 -4.39 -0.49
C PRO A 346 -6.39 -3.94 -1.05
N ASP A 347 -5.81 -4.80 -1.91
CA ASP A 347 -4.59 -4.53 -2.67
C ASP A 347 -4.87 -4.82 -4.15
N LEU A 348 -4.93 -3.78 -4.97
CA LEU A 348 -5.39 -3.80 -6.36
C LEU A 348 -4.20 -3.75 -7.32
N VAL A 349 -4.14 -4.71 -8.23
CA VAL A 349 -3.26 -4.66 -9.41
C VAL A 349 -4.08 -4.89 -10.67
N LEU A 350 -3.58 -4.40 -11.80
CA LEU A 350 -4.16 -4.68 -13.11
C LEU A 350 -3.17 -5.56 -13.87
N ASP A 351 -3.65 -6.65 -14.43
CA ASP A 351 -2.80 -7.51 -15.26
C ASP A 351 -2.44 -6.85 -16.60
N ASP A 352 -1.69 -7.58 -17.44
CA ASP A 352 -1.22 -7.13 -18.75
C ASP A 352 -2.35 -6.71 -19.72
N LYS A 353 -3.58 -7.16 -19.47
CA LYS A 353 -4.79 -6.82 -20.23
C LYS A 353 -5.61 -5.70 -19.57
N GLY A 354 -5.13 -5.14 -18.47
CA GLY A 354 -5.85 -4.14 -17.68
C GLY A 354 -6.98 -4.73 -16.84
N GLN A 355 -7.00 -6.05 -16.63
CA GLN A 355 -8.06 -6.72 -15.86
C GLN A 355 -7.72 -6.70 -14.36
N PRO A 356 -8.67 -6.36 -13.49
CA PRO A 356 -8.37 -6.17 -12.08
C PRO A 356 -8.19 -7.49 -11.32
N ARG A 357 -7.22 -7.48 -10.41
CA ARG A 357 -6.93 -8.51 -9.42
C ARG A 357 -6.83 -7.83 -8.05
N ILE A 358 -7.55 -8.34 -7.06
CA ILE A 358 -7.62 -7.73 -5.73
C ILE A 358 -7.31 -8.80 -4.69
N ALA A 359 -6.21 -8.64 -3.96
CA ALA A 359 -6.01 -9.37 -2.71
C ALA A 359 -6.72 -8.64 -1.57
N MET A 360 -7.28 -9.38 -0.63
CA MET A 360 -8.09 -8.84 0.45
C MET A 360 -8.15 -9.81 1.63
N LEU A 361 -8.78 -9.36 2.71
CA LEU A 361 -9.10 -10.18 3.87
C LEU A 361 -10.54 -10.67 3.88
N THR A 362 -10.74 -11.90 4.36
CA THR A 362 -12.05 -12.37 4.81
C THR A 362 -12.36 -11.86 6.21
N LYS A 363 -13.63 -11.93 6.63
CA LYS A 363 -14.07 -11.64 8.01
C LYS A 363 -13.40 -12.51 9.10
N HIS A 364 -12.63 -13.51 8.69
CA HIS A 364 -11.90 -14.44 9.56
C HIS A 364 -10.38 -14.23 9.49
N GLY A 365 -9.90 -13.20 8.77
CA GLY A 365 -8.48 -12.87 8.64
C GLY A 365 -7.72 -13.69 7.59
N GLU A 366 -8.42 -14.45 6.74
CA GLU A 366 -7.79 -15.21 5.66
C GLU A 366 -7.47 -14.32 4.46
N ALA A 367 -6.35 -14.57 3.79
CA ALA A 367 -6.05 -13.94 2.51
C ALA A 367 -6.94 -14.52 1.40
N ALA A 368 -7.67 -13.65 0.71
CA ALA A 368 -8.53 -13.97 -0.40
C ALA A 368 -8.14 -13.16 -1.65
N LEU A 369 -8.50 -13.69 -2.81
CA LEU A 369 -8.27 -13.08 -4.12
C LEU A 369 -9.61 -12.94 -4.85
N ALA A 370 -9.85 -11.76 -5.41
CA ALA A 370 -10.87 -11.53 -6.42
C ALA A 370 -10.22 -11.25 -7.78
N ALA A 371 -10.77 -11.85 -8.82
CA ALA A 371 -10.36 -11.62 -10.20
C ALA A 371 -11.58 -11.41 -11.09
N CYS A 372 -11.48 -10.48 -12.04
CA CYS A 372 -12.48 -10.29 -13.07
C CYS A 372 -11.79 -10.20 -14.43
N ASP A 373 -12.27 -10.95 -15.42
CA ASP A 373 -11.68 -10.98 -16.77
C ASP A 373 -12.59 -10.32 -17.82
N GLU A 374 -13.89 -10.18 -17.53
CA GLU A 374 -14.89 -9.69 -18.47
C GLU A 374 -15.92 -8.83 -17.75
N ASP A 375 -16.39 -7.78 -18.41
CA ASP A 375 -17.47 -6.91 -17.92
C ASP A 375 -17.20 -6.28 -16.54
N CYS A 376 -15.92 -6.08 -16.19
CA CYS A 376 -15.49 -5.63 -14.85
C CYS A 376 -15.97 -4.22 -14.50
N GLU A 377 -16.14 -3.37 -15.51
CA GLU A 377 -16.56 -1.96 -15.40
C GLU A 377 -18.03 -1.82 -15.82
N THR A 378 -18.89 -2.65 -15.24
CA THR A 378 -20.33 -2.66 -15.54
C THR A 378 -21.15 -2.75 -14.26
N SER A 379 -22.48 -2.62 -14.37
CA SER A 379 -23.38 -2.80 -13.23
C SER A 379 -23.58 -4.27 -12.82
N LYS A 380 -23.07 -5.23 -13.60
CA LYS A 380 -23.18 -6.68 -13.35
C LYS A 380 -21.85 -7.40 -13.66
N PRO A 381 -20.77 -7.05 -12.94
CA PRO A 381 -19.46 -7.62 -13.21
C PRO A 381 -19.41 -9.11 -12.85
N LYS A 382 -18.52 -9.85 -13.52
CA LYS A 382 -18.33 -11.29 -13.31
C LYS A 382 -17.06 -11.55 -12.49
N TRP A 383 -17.13 -11.29 -11.19
CA TRP A 383 -16.02 -11.56 -10.27
C TRP A 383 -15.95 -13.04 -9.88
N ARG A 384 -14.73 -13.55 -9.81
CA ARG A 384 -14.41 -14.85 -9.21
C ARG A 384 -13.64 -14.62 -7.93
N PHE A 385 -14.00 -15.38 -6.90
CA PHE A 385 -13.38 -15.29 -5.57
C PHE A 385 -12.73 -16.61 -5.22
N SER A 386 -11.57 -16.53 -4.58
CA SER A 386 -10.89 -17.71 -4.06
C SER A 386 -10.13 -17.37 -2.78
N ILE A 387 -10.06 -18.32 -1.85
CA ILE A 387 -9.17 -18.20 -0.70
C ILE A 387 -7.76 -18.54 -1.20
N ALA A 388 -6.82 -17.61 -1.03
CA ALA A 388 -5.43 -17.79 -1.41
C ALA A 388 -4.71 -18.64 -0.36
N GLU A 389 -4.94 -18.33 0.91
CA GLU A 389 -4.36 -19.01 2.07
C GLU A 389 -5.47 -19.30 3.10
N PRO A 390 -5.95 -20.55 3.20
CA PRO A 390 -6.90 -20.91 4.26
C PRO A 390 -6.15 -20.96 5.59
N ILE A 391 -6.72 -20.40 6.66
CA ILE A 391 -6.05 -20.29 7.98
C ILE A 391 -5.55 -21.64 8.54
N ALA A 392 -6.17 -22.75 8.13
CA ALA A 392 -5.75 -24.09 8.50
C ALA A 392 -4.34 -24.48 8.00
N ALA A 393 -3.88 -23.89 6.88
CA ALA A 393 -2.56 -24.16 6.31
C ALA A 393 -1.42 -23.60 7.19
N PRO A 394 -1.35 -22.29 7.51
CA PRO A 394 -0.32 -21.75 8.40
C PRO A 394 -0.43 -22.34 9.81
N MET A 395 -1.64 -22.59 10.32
CA MET A 395 -1.83 -23.24 11.63
C MET A 395 -1.27 -24.67 11.67
N LYS A 396 -1.28 -25.40 10.55
CA LYS A 396 -0.70 -26.75 10.47
C LYS A 396 0.81 -26.70 10.45
N GLU A 397 1.39 -25.77 9.70
CA GLU A 397 2.84 -25.60 9.60
C GLU A 397 3.43 -25.01 10.89
N ARG A 398 2.68 -24.13 11.55
CA ARG A 398 3.02 -23.47 12.81
C ARG A 398 1.83 -23.39 13.74
N PRO A 399 1.58 -24.46 14.54
CA PRO A 399 0.50 -24.48 15.51
C PRO A 399 0.81 -23.54 16.67
N GLN A 400 0.53 -22.26 16.48
CA GLN A 400 0.48 -21.24 17.52
C GLN A 400 -0.91 -21.28 18.16
N ALA A 401 -0.99 -21.39 19.49
CA ALA A 401 -2.26 -21.25 20.18
C ALA A 401 -2.65 -19.78 20.12
N LEU A 402 -3.71 -19.41 19.37
CA LEU A 402 -4.35 -18.10 19.46
C LEU A 402 -4.72 -17.84 20.93
N PRO A 403 -3.99 -17.02 21.69
CA PRO A 403 -4.35 -16.75 23.06
C PRO A 403 -5.39 -15.62 23.09
N PHE A 404 -6.25 -15.67 24.12
CA PHE A 404 -7.11 -14.55 24.53
C PHE A 404 -6.30 -13.42 25.21
N HIS A 405 -5.01 -13.29 24.89
CA HIS A 405 -4.06 -12.40 25.52
C HIS A 405 -3.31 -11.63 24.41
N CYS A 406 -3.00 -10.35 24.64
CA CYS A 406 -2.45 -9.42 23.64
C CYS A 406 -0.95 -9.64 23.35
N ASP A 407 -0.51 -10.88 23.46
CA ASP A 407 0.85 -11.42 23.33
C ASP A 407 0.84 -12.74 22.53
N GLY A 408 -0.20 -12.98 21.72
CA GLY A 408 -0.28 -14.13 20.83
C GLY A 408 0.32 -13.86 19.45
N GLU A 409 1.11 -14.80 18.93
CA GLU A 409 1.38 -14.82 17.50
C GLU A 409 0.07 -15.07 16.75
N VAL A 410 -0.37 -14.08 15.98
CA VAL A 410 -1.60 -14.19 15.20
C VAL A 410 -1.21 -14.16 13.73
N TRP A 411 -1.51 -15.25 13.06
CA TRP A 411 -1.48 -15.32 11.60
C TRP A 411 -2.57 -14.41 11.04
N GLU A 412 -2.28 -13.13 10.92
CA GLU A 412 -3.18 -12.17 10.30
C GLU A 412 -2.52 -11.65 9.03
N ALA A 413 -3.12 -11.98 7.89
CA ALA A 413 -2.78 -11.37 6.61
C ALA A 413 -3.26 -9.89 6.56
N MET A 414 -3.09 -9.13 7.66
CA MET A 414 -3.64 -7.77 7.87
C MET A 414 -3.34 -6.82 6.70
N MET A 415 -2.20 -7.06 6.04
CA MET A 415 -1.69 -6.27 4.93
C MET A 415 -1.35 -7.21 3.76
N PRO A 416 -2.36 -7.72 3.02
CA PRO A 416 -2.07 -8.54 1.86
C PRO A 416 -1.35 -7.68 0.81
N SER A 417 -0.37 -8.28 0.13
CA SER A 417 0.32 -7.68 -1.00
C SER A 417 0.23 -8.64 -2.18
N LEU A 418 -0.11 -8.10 -3.34
CA LEU A 418 -0.35 -8.79 -4.59
C LEU A 418 0.53 -8.18 -5.66
N SER A 419 1.16 -9.05 -6.43
CA SER A 419 1.82 -8.70 -7.67
C SER A 419 1.45 -9.73 -8.73
N VAL A 420 1.37 -9.28 -9.98
CA VAL A 420 1.12 -10.11 -11.15
C VAL A 420 2.21 -9.88 -12.18
N GLU A 421 2.54 -10.92 -12.93
CA GLU A 421 3.48 -10.79 -14.04
C GLU A 421 2.91 -9.82 -15.09
N GLY A 422 3.71 -8.84 -15.50
CA GLY A 422 3.30 -7.84 -16.48
C GLY A 422 2.36 -6.75 -15.95
N ASP A 423 2.34 -6.52 -14.62
CA ASP A 423 1.59 -5.42 -14.00
C ASP A 423 1.89 -4.08 -14.67
N THR A 424 0.84 -3.38 -15.06
CA THR A 424 0.92 -2.08 -15.74
C THR A 424 1.42 -0.94 -14.83
N ALA A 425 1.42 -1.13 -13.51
CA ALA A 425 1.85 -0.13 -12.53
C ALA A 425 3.36 -0.16 -12.20
N THR A 426 4.10 -1.14 -12.70
CA THR A 426 5.55 -1.30 -12.46
C THR A 426 6.28 -1.67 -13.75
N VAL A 427 6.51 -0.67 -14.61
CA VAL A 427 7.55 -0.71 -15.64
C VAL A 427 8.53 0.42 -15.40
#